data_AF-A0A643EWG6-F1
#
_entry.id   AF-A0A643EWG6-F1
#
_cell.length_a   1.000
_cell.length_b   1.000
_cell.length_c   1.000
_cell.angle_alpha   90.00
_cell.angle_beta   90.00
_cell.angle_gamma   90.00
#
_symmetry.space_group_name_H-M   'P 1'
#
loop_
_entity.id
_entity.type
_entity.pdbx_description
1 polymer ?
#
loop_
_entity_poly.entity_id
_entity_poly.type
_entity_poly.pdbx_seq_one_letter_code
_entity_poly.pdbx_strand_id
1 'polypeptide(L)'
;MPDAKRHHISSAVIVGKPNHLDVILAALVSFDNVEVHGVDMGKIVIVIEGASTGVLGDTLMRISLLEGVIAANMVFEHVEMEKEELYGQRTDAT
;
A
#
# COMPACT_ATOMS: atom_id res chain seq x y z
N MET A 1 22.81 15.07 -1.92
CA MET A 1 22.25 13.91 -2.63
C MET A 1 20.80 13.79 -2.18
N PRO A 2 19.78 13.90 -3.03
CA PRO A 2 18.42 13.66 -2.57
C PRO A 2 18.28 12.16 -2.35
N ASP A 3 17.82 11.77 -1.15
CA ASP A 3 17.42 10.41 -0.84
C ASP A 3 16.48 9.90 -1.92
N ALA A 4 16.86 8.82 -2.62
CA ALA A 4 15.91 7.98 -3.33
C ALA A 4 15.01 7.33 -2.26
N LYS A 5 14.02 8.09 -1.78
CA LYS A 5 13.03 7.57 -0.84
C LYS A 5 12.31 6.44 -1.58
N ARG A 6 12.60 5.21 -1.18
CA ARG A 6 11.86 4.04 -1.64
C ARG A 6 10.41 4.20 -1.18
N HIS A 7 9.55 4.64 -2.09
CA HIS A 7 8.12 4.76 -1.86
C HIS A 7 7.45 3.50 -2.41
N HIS A 8 6.90 2.70 -1.51
CA HIS A 8 6.12 1.51 -1.86
C HIS A 8 4.65 1.88 -1.86
N ILE A 9 3.96 1.59 -2.96
CA ILE A 9 2.54 1.86 -3.14
C ILE A 9 1.88 0.56 -3.58
N SER A 10 0.81 0.16 -2.91
CA SER A 10 0.06 -1.05 -3.23
C SER A 10 -1.43 -0.81 -3.09
N SER A 11 -2.21 -1.45 -3.95
CA SER A 11 -3.67 -1.48 -3.82
C SER A 11 -4.10 -2.72 -3.03
N ALA A 12 -5.19 -2.57 -2.27
CA ALA A 12 -5.84 -3.67 -1.59
C ALA A 12 -7.36 -3.57 -1.71
N VAL A 13 -8.00 -4.73 -1.59
CA VAL A 13 -9.45 -4.85 -1.54
C VAL A 13 -9.86 -5.35 -0.17
N ILE A 14 -10.65 -4.55 0.52
CA ILE A 14 -11.25 -4.87 1.82
C ILE A 14 -12.68 -5.32 1.57
N VAL A 15 -13.02 -6.52 2.01
CA VAL A 15 -14.40 -7.02 1.97
C VAL A 15 -14.96 -6.86 3.37
N GLY A 16 -16.04 -6.10 3.51
CA GLY A 16 -16.70 -5.84 4.78
C GLY A 16 -18.12 -6.42 4.84
N LYS A 17 -18.64 -6.60 6.06
CA LYS A 17 -20.06 -6.88 6.27
C LYS A 17 -20.87 -5.67 5.80
N PRO A 18 -22.00 -5.84 5.07
CA PRO A 18 -22.80 -4.73 4.57
C PRO A 18 -23.19 -3.69 5.63
N ASN A 19 -23.54 -4.15 6.84
CA ASN A 19 -23.95 -3.28 7.94
C ASN A 19 -22.79 -2.61 8.68
N HIS A 20 -21.54 -2.82 8.28
CA HIS A 20 -20.34 -2.28 8.93
C HIS A 20 -19.49 -1.42 7.98
N LEU A 21 -19.90 -1.23 6.72
CA LEU A 21 -19.10 -0.50 5.74
C LEU A 21 -18.79 0.93 6.19
N ASP A 22 -19.77 1.66 6.73
CA ASP A 22 -19.55 3.03 7.20
C ASP A 22 -18.56 3.09 8.37
N VAL A 23 -18.59 2.10 9.27
CA VAL A 23 -17.64 1.99 10.39
C VAL A 23 -16.23 1.68 9.90
N ILE A 24 -16.11 0.75 8.95
CA ILE A 24 -14.83 0.40 8.33
C ILE A 24 -14.27 1.62 7.59
N LEU A 25 -15.09 2.33 6.82
CA LEU A 25 -14.67 3.55 6.10
C LEU A 25 -14.19 4.64 7.06
N ALA A 26 -14.93 4.89 8.14
CA ALA A 26 -14.51 5.84 9.16
C ALA A 26 -13.18 5.44 9.82
N ALA A 27 -12.96 4.15 10.07
CA ALA A 27 -11.70 3.66 10.59
C ALA A 27 -10.56 3.81 9.58
N LEU A 28 -10.79 3.56 8.29
CA LEU A 28 -9.77 3.71 7.25
C LEU A 28 -9.23 5.15 7.13
N VAL A 29 -10.08 6.16 7.37
CA VAL A 29 -9.65 7.58 7.40
C VAL A 29 -8.64 7.88 8.52
N SER A 30 -8.55 7.04 9.56
CA SER A 30 -7.57 7.23 10.64
C SER A 30 -6.16 6.73 10.31
N PHE A 31 -5.98 6.04 9.17
CA PHE A 31 -4.68 5.60 8.70
C PHE A 31 -4.09 6.65 7.76
N ASP A 32 -3.05 7.36 8.22
CA ASP A 32 -2.40 8.44 7.45
C ASP A 32 -1.83 8.00 6.10
N ASN A 33 -1.61 6.70 5.91
CA ASN A 33 -0.98 6.11 4.74
C ASN A 33 -1.96 5.31 3.87
N VAL A 34 -3.27 5.51 4.05
CA VAL A 34 -4.32 4.80 3.32
C VAL A 34 -5.25 5.78 2.63
N GLU A 35 -5.51 5.53 1.35
CA GLU A 35 -6.50 6.25 0.56
C GLU A 35 -7.62 5.30 0.11
N VAL A 36 -8.88 5.71 0.25
CA VAL A 36 -10.03 4.96 -0.26
C VAL A 36 -10.34 5.41 -1.68
N HIS A 37 -10.17 4.52 -2.66
CA HIS A 37 -10.47 4.82 -4.06
C HIS A 37 -11.90 4.54 -4.47
N GLY A 38 -12.59 3.61 -3.80
CA GLY A 38 -13.95 3.26 -4.18
C GLY A 38 -14.60 2.27 -3.24
N VAL A 39 -15.93 2.28 -3.25
CA VAL A 39 -16.77 1.38 -2.47
C VAL A 39 -17.85 0.85 -3.38
N ASP A 40 -17.96 -0.48 -3.47
CA ASP A 40 -19.01 -1.12 -4.26
C ASP A 40 -19.36 -2.50 -3.68
N MET A 41 -20.65 -2.81 -3.56
CA MET A 41 -21.18 -4.13 -3.17
C MET A 41 -20.45 -4.80 -1.98
N GLY A 42 -20.13 -4.04 -0.92
CA GLY A 42 -19.44 -4.55 0.26
C GLY A 42 -17.92 -4.68 0.15
N LYS A 43 -17.34 -4.21 -0.96
CA LYS A 43 -15.91 -4.14 -1.21
C LYS A 43 -15.45 -2.68 -1.17
N ILE A 44 -14.29 -2.45 -0.59
CA ILE A 44 -13.63 -1.17 -0.50
C ILE A 44 -12.26 -1.32 -1.17
N VAL A 45 -12.00 -0.55 -2.21
CA VAL A 45 -10.70 -0.48 -2.86
C VAL A 45 -9.90 0.61 -2.16
N ILE A 46 -8.71 0.25 -1.68
CA ILE A 46 -7.80 1.19 -1.04
C ILE A 46 -6.42 1.16 -1.71
N VAL A 47 -5.68 2.25 -1.56
CA VAL A 47 -4.24 2.31 -1.79
C VAL A 47 -3.54 2.53 -0.45
N ILE A 48 -2.43 1.83 -0.26
CA ILE A 48 -1.56 1.90 0.91
C ILE A 48 -0.18 2.35 0.44
N GLU A 49 0.34 3.39 1.07
CA GLU A 49 1.68 3.90 0.81
C GLU A 49 2.61 3.67 2.00
N GLY A 50 3.92 3.57 1.77
CA GLY A 50 4.88 3.36 2.85
C GLY A 50 6.33 3.26 2.39
N ALA A 51 7.23 3.19 3.35
CA ALA A 51 8.68 3.13 3.10
C ALA A 51 9.20 1.73 2.74
N SER A 52 8.38 0.68 2.88
CA SER A 52 8.74 -0.71 2.56
C SER A 52 7.50 -1.58 2.38
N THR A 53 7.65 -2.73 1.72
CA THR A 53 6.58 -3.76 1.64
C THR A 53 6.14 -4.25 3.03
N GLY A 54 7.03 -4.23 4.03
CA GLY A 54 6.69 -4.55 5.41
C GLY A 54 5.69 -3.55 6.03
N VAL A 55 5.84 -2.25 5.75
CA VAL A 55 4.91 -1.20 6.23
C VAL A 55 3.52 -1.38 5.60
N LEU A 56 3.47 -1.71 4.31
CA LEU A 56 2.23 -2.00 3.60
C LEU A 56 1.53 -3.23 4.19
N GLY A 57 2.28 -4.31 4.41
CA GLY A 57 1.76 -5.55 5.01
C GLY A 57 1.23 -5.36 6.43
N ASP A 58 1.96 -4.63 7.27
CA ASP A 58 1.53 -4.28 8.64
C ASP A 58 0.26 -3.43 8.64
N THR A 59 0.16 -2.46 7.73
CA THR A 59 -1.06 -1.66 7.55
C THR A 59 -2.25 -2.53 7.11
N LEU A 60 -2.06 -3.41 6.13
CA LEU A 60 -3.10 -4.33 5.67
C LEU A 60 -3.55 -5.29 6.78
N MET A 61 -2.62 -5.77 7.61
CA MET A 61 -2.92 -6.60 8.77
C MET A 61 -3.74 -5.83 9.81
N ARG A 62 -3.40 -4.58 10.12
CA ARG A 62 -4.22 -3.76 11.03
C ARG A 62 -5.64 -3.56 10.50
N ILE A 63 -5.79 -3.34 9.20
CA ILE A 63 -7.11 -3.20 8.56
C ILE A 63 -7.88 -4.51 8.62
N SER A 64 -7.23 -5.65 8.43
CA SER A 64 -7.89 -6.97 8.47
C SER A 64 -8.48 -7.32 9.84
N LEU A 65 -7.97 -6.69 10.91
CA LEU A 65 -8.44 -6.85 12.29
C LEU A 65 -9.61 -5.93 12.67
N LEU A 66 -9.99 -4.99 11.79
CA LEU A 66 -11.13 -4.10 12.07
C LEU A 66 -12.43 -4.88 12.15
N GLU A 67 -13.29 -4.49 13.09
CA GLU A 67 -14.59 -5.13 13.25
C GLU A 67 -15.43 -5.00 11.97
N GLY A 68 -15.98 -6.14 11.53
CA GLY A 68 -16.80 -6.19 10.33
C GLY A 68 -16.01 -6.43 9.04
N VAL A 69 -14.67 -6.41 9.07
CA VAL A 69 -13.86 -6.87 7.94
C VAL A 69 -13.93 -8.39 7.84
N ILE A 70 -14.20 -8.88 6.64
CA ILE A 70 -14.28 -10.30 6.28
C ILE A 70 -12.96 -10.74 5.65
N ALA A 71 -12.38 -9.89 4.81
CA ALA A 71 -11.09 -10.13 4.16
C ALA A 71 -10.39 -8.81 3.82
N ALA A 72 -9.06 -8.83 3.83
CA ALA A 72 -8.22 -7.75 3.36
C ALA A 72 -7.13 -8.35 2.46
N ASN A 73 -7.23 -8.12 1.15
CA ASN A 73 -6.37 -8.76 0.17
C ASN A 73 -5.57 -7.72 -0.60
N MET A 74 -4.25 -7.90 -0.66
CA MET A 74 -3.39 -7.09 -1.52
C MET A 74 -3.64 -7.46 -2.99
N VAL A 75 -3.85 -6.48 -3.87
CA VAL A 75 -4.21 -6.69 -5.28
C VAL A 75 -3.05 -6.37 -6.22
N PHE A 76 -2.00 -5.69 -5.77
CA PHE A 76 -0.88 -5.37 -6.65
C PHE A 76 0.44 -5.11 -5.91
N GLU A 77 1.56 -5.54 -6.51
CA GLU A 77 2.91 -5.23 -6.08
C GLU A 77 3.62 -4.47 -7.21
N HIS A 78 3.77 -3.14 -7.06
CA HIS A 78 4.67 -2.34 -7.89
C HIS A 78 5.98 -2.15 -7.12
N VAL A 79 7.03 -2.88 -7.48
CA VAL A 79 8.39 -2.61 -7.01
C VAL A 79 9.08 -1.78 -8.09
N GLU A 80 9.10 -0.46 -7.96
CA GLU A 80 10.11 0.33 -8.66
C GLU A 80 11.48 -0.04 -8.08
N MET A 81 12.17 -0.96 -8.73
CA MET A 81 13.61 -1.04 -8.59
C MET A 81 14.18 0.05 -9.49
N GLU A 82 14.47 1.24 -8.94
CA GLU A 82 15.41 2.15 -9.58
C GLU A 82 16.69 1.35 -9.85
N LYS A 83 16.89 1.01 -11.12
CA LYS A 83 18.06 0.30 -11.59
C LYS A 83 19.22 1.28 -11.38
N GLU A 84 20.07 1.03 -10.39
CA GLU A 84 21.39 1.65 -10.33
C GLU A 84 22.10 1.31 -11.64
N GLU A 85 22.04 2.21 -12.62
CA GLU A 85 23.01 2.22 -13.71
C GLU A 85 24.36 2.51 -13.05
N LEU A 86 25.05 1.44 -12.71
CA LEU A 86 26.40 1.45 -12.18
C LEU A 86 27.31 2.12 -13.21
N TYR A 87 27.46 3.45 -13.09
CA TYR A 87 28.38 4.23 -13.91
C TYR A 87 29.81 3.93 -13.43
N GLY A 88 30.32 2.78 -13.88
CA GLY A 88 31.72 2.41 -13.75
C GLY A 88 32.58 3.23 -14.70
N GLN A 89 32.74 4.52 -14.42
CA GLN A 89 33.72 5.38 -15.07
C GLN A 89 35.08 5.20 -14.38
N ARG A 90 35.96 4.38 -14.96
CA ARG A 90 37.43 4.53 -14.96
C ARG A 90 37.90 4.02 -16.32
N THR A 91 38.12 4.89 -17.31
CA THR A 91 39.40 5.58 -17.59
C THR A 91 40.61 4.66 -17.44
N ASP A 92 41.13 4.20 -18.58
CA ASP A 92 42.56 4.17 -18.97
C ASP A 92 42.55 3.65 -20.43
N ALA A 93 42.72 4.49 -21.45
CA ALA A 93 43.97 5.05 -21.95
C ALA A 93 44.91 3.99 -22.57
N THR A 94 45.01 4.08 -23.92
CA THR A 94 46.01 3.51 -24.85
C THR A 94 45.66 2.16 -25.49
#